data_AF-A0A916BWM4-F1
#
_entry.id   AF-A0A916BWM4-F1
#
_cell.length_a   1.000
_cell.length_b   1.000
_cell.length_c   1.000
_cell.angle_alpha   90.00
_cell.angle_beta   90.00
_cell.angle_gamma   90.00
#
_symmetry.space_group_name_H-M   'P 1'
#
loop_
_entity.id
_entity.type
_entity.pdbx_description
1 polymer ?
#
loop_
_entity_poly.entity_id
_entity_poly.type
_entity_poly.pdbx_seq_one_letter_code
_entity_poly.pdbx_strand_id
1 'polypeptide(L)'
;MSAIQPQYPQHIKGVEYFSMTKCLKHFRETVEKETGAPIQTVEMNLALILSDICRWVGLSEERRAEVLGKSATAFVASIESESIKPNGIKH
;
A
#
# COMPACT_ATOMS: atom_id res chain seq x y z
N MET A 1 16.28 2.43 -38.88
CA MET A 1 16.15 2.94 -37.50
C MET A 1 15.48 1.85 -36.68
N SER A 2 16.24 1.07 -35.92
CA SER A 2 15.70 -0.02 -35.11
C SER A 2 15.27 0.51 -33.74
N ALA A 3 14.01 0.28 -33.38
CA ALA A 3 13.47 0.65 -32.07
C ALA A 3 14.18 -0.16 -30.97
N ILE A 4 14.76 0.52 -30.00
CA ILE A 4 15.30 -0.09 -28.79
C ILE A 4 14.09 -0.54 -27.95
N GLN A 5 13.77 -1.82 -27.99
CA GLN A 5 12.79 -2.38 -27.05
C GLN A 5 13.42 -2.38 -25.66
N PRO A 6 12.75 -1.83 -24.62
CA PRO A 6 13.28 -1.87 -23.27
C PRO A 6 13.34 -3.33 -22.80
N GLN A 7 14.56 -3.87 -22.72
CA GLN A 7 14.83 -5.14 -22.05
C GLN A 7 14.67 -4.92 -20.55
N TYR A 8 13.50 -5.31 -20.02
CA TYR A 8 13.33 -5.48 -18.59
C TYR A 8 14.31 -6.57 -18.12
N PRO A 9 15.16 -6.31 -17.11
CA PRO A 9 16.12 -7.30 -16.65
C PRO A 9 15.38 -8.55 -16.17
N GLN A 10 15.56 -9.64 -16.91
CA GLN A 10 15.11 -10.97 -16.51
C GLN A 10 16.04 -11.47 -15.41
N HIS A 11 15.45 -11.68 -14.23
CA HIS A 11 16.01 -12.39 -13.07
C HIS A 11 17.14 -11.67 -12.31
N ILE A 12 16.77 -10.90 -11.29
CA ILE A 12 17.63 -10.69 -10.13
C ILE A 12 17.62 -11.99 -9.31
N LYS A 13 18.65 -12.82 -9.51
CA LYS A 13 18.99 -13.93 -8.61
C LYS A 13 19.69 -13.35 -7.37
N GLY A 14 19.20 -13.68 -6.17
CA GLY A 14 20.03 -13.66 -4.96
C GLY A 14 19.62 -12.75 -3.80
N VAL A 15 18.49 -12.06 -3.86
CA VAL A 15 17.85 -11.53 -2.64
C VAL A 15 16.73 -12.49 -2.32
N GLU A 16 16.73 -13.11 -1.14
CA GLU A 16 15.56 -13.82 -0.64
C GLU A 16 14.34 -12.96 -0.94
N TYR A 17 13.40 -13.46 -1.73
CA TYR A 17 12.10 -12.82 -1.91
C TYR A 17 11.39 -12.90 -0.56
N PHE A 18 11.79 -12.07 0.39
CA PHE A 18 10.90 -11.59 1.42
C PHE A 18 9.74 -11.01 0.63
N SER A 19 8.60 -11.72 0.61
CA SER A 19 7.49 -11.32 -0.26
C SER A 19 7.20 -9.84 -0.04
N MET A 20 6.91 -9.08 -1.08
CA MET A 20 6.65 -7.64 -0.95
C MET A 20 5.63 -7.36 0.16
N THR A 21 4.63 -8.25 0.32
CA THR A 21 3.71 -8.29 1.46
C THR A 21 4.41 -8.35 2.81
N LYS A 22 5.35 -9.29 3.03
CA LYS A 22 6.12 -9.37 4.27
C LYS A 22 6.97 -8.11 4.49
N CYS A 23 7.60 -7.58 3.45
CA CYS A 23 8.42 -6.36 3.53
C CYS A 23 7.60 -5.17 4.04
N LEU A 24 6.48 -4.91 3.37
CA LEU A 24 5.60 -3.80 3.71
C LEU A 24 4.92 -3.99 5.07
N LYS A 25 4.57 -5.25 5.42
CA LYS A 25 4.05 -5.59 6.75
C LYS A 25 5.09 -5.32 7.85
N HIS A 26 6.33 -5.74 7.64
CA HIS A 26 7.41 -5.49 8.59
C HIS A 26 7.71 -3.99 8.74
N PHE A 27 7.69 -3.25 7.63
CA PHE A 27 7.79 -1.80 7.65
C PHE A 27 6.69 -1.15 8.51
N ARG A 28 5.42 -1.55 8.31
CA ARG A 28 4.30 -1.11 9.15
C ARG A 28 4.58 -1.37 10.63
N GLU A 29 4.94 -2.60 10.99
CA GLU A 29 5.17 -3.01 12.37
C GLU A 29 6.31 -2.23 13.04
N THR A 30 7.37 -1.94 12.30
CA THR A 30 8.48 -1.13 12.77
C THR A 30 8.04 0.31 13.05
N VAL A 31 7.29 0.93 12.15
CA VAL A 31 6.77 2.30 12.37
C VAL A 31 5.84 2.35 13.58
N GLU A 32 4.92 1.40 13.72
CA GLU A 32 4.00 1.34 14.87
C GLU A 32 4.76 1.17 16.19
N LYS A 33 5.83 0.37 16.18
CA LYS A 33 6.69 0.16 17.34
C LYS A 33 7.48 1.41 17.71
N GLU A 34 8.06 2.11 16.73
CA GLU A 34 8.88 3.30 16.96
C GLU A 34 8.05 4.52 17.38
N THR A 35 6.85 4.66 16.81
CA THR A 35 5.94 5.77 17.13
C THR A 35 5.06 5.49 18.34
N GLY A 36 4.88 4.23 18.72
CA GLY A 36 3.93 3.82 19.76
C GLY A 36 2.47 4.03 19.37
N ALA A 37 2.18 4.29 18.09
CA ALA A 37 0.87 4.65 17.59
C ALA A 37 0.52 3.86 16.30
N PRO A 38 -0.77 3.60 16.03
CA PRO A 38 -1.18 2.99 14.77
C PRO A 38 -0.80 3.84 13.54
N ILE A 39 -0.49 3.20 12.41
CA ILE A 39 -0.04 3.90 11.19
C ILE A 39 -1.03 4.96 10.64
N GLN A 40 -2.33 4.80 10.90
CA GLN A 40 -3.36 5.74 10.48
C GLN A 40 -3.46 7.00 11.36
N THR A 41 -2.76 7.02 12.51
CA THR A 41 -2.75 8.17 13.43
C THR A 41 -1.45 8.95 13.40
N VAL A 42 -0.46 8.51 12.61
CA VAL A 42 0.81 9.22 12.40
C VAL A 42 0.55 10.48 11.56
N GLU A 43 1.31 11.56 11.81
CA GLU A 43 1.14 12.90 11.20
C GLU A 43 1.02 12.85 9.66
N MET A 44 1.80 11.96 9.04
CA MET A 44 1.57 11.52 7.67
C MET A 44 0.77 10.22 7.73
N ASN A 45 -0.45 10.21 7.20
CA ASN A 45 -1.33 9.04 7.26
C ASN A 45 -0.74 7.89 6.44
N LEU A 46 0.11 7.11 7.09
CA LEU A 46 0.92 6.10 6.45
C LEU A 46 0.07 4.93 5.95
N ALA A 47 -1.14 4.76 6.47
CA ALA A 47 -2.10 3.77 5.97
C ALA A 47 -2.50 4.05 4.50
N LEU A 48 -2.71 5.32 4.13
CA LEU A 48 -3.05 5.69 2.75
C LEU A 48 -1.86 5.45 1.81
N ILE A 49 -0.67 5.92 2.20
CA ILE A 49 0.56 5.76 1.42
C ILE A 49 0.87 4.27 1.21
N LEU A 50 0.77 3.47 2.27
CA LEU A 50 1.05 2.05 2.20
C LEU A 50 0.02 1.30 1.34
N SER A 51 -1.24 1.74 1.36
CA SER A 51 -2.29 1.22 0.46
C SER A 51 -1.96 1.48 -1.01
N ASP A 52 -1.51 2.70 -1.34
CA ASP A 52 -1.13 3.07 -2.70
C ASP A 52 0.12 2.35 -3.18
N ILE A 53 1.12 2.17 -2.31
CA ILE A 53 2.29 1.33 -2.61
C ILE A 53 1.86 -0.11 -2.91
N CYS A 54 0.94 -0.68 -2.11
CA CYS A 54 0.41 -2.03 -2.36
C CYS A 54 -0.27 -2.13 -3.74
N ARG A 55 -1.03 -1.12 -4.14
CA ARG A 55 -1.67 -1.06 -5.48
C ARG A 55 -0.63 -0.94 -6.58
N TRP A 56 0.33 -0.03 -6.41
CA TRP A 56 1.37 0.25 -7.40
C TRP A 56 2.23 -0.98 -7.71
N VAL A 57 2.57 -1.77 -6.68
CA VAL A 57 3.33 -3.02 -6.85
C VAL A 57 2.44 -4.22 -7.20
N GLY A 58 1.13 -4.02 -7.39
CA GLY A 58 0.20 -5.03 -7.86
C GLY A 58 -0.19 -6.10 -6.83
N LEU A 59 -0.16 -5.79 -5.53
CA LEU A 59 -0.68 -6.71 -4.52
C LEU A 59 -2.21 -6.87 -4.64
N SER A 60 -2.69 -8.09 -4.46
CA SER A 60 -4.12 -8.36 -4.33
C SER A 60 -4.71 -7.66 -3.10
N GLU A 61 -6.03 -7.45 -3.12
CA GLU A 61 -6.77 -6.88 -2.00
C GLU A 61 -6.54 -7.65 -0.68
N GLU A 62 -6.50 -8.98 -0.74
CA GLU A 62 -6.19 -9.84 0.42
C GLU A 62 -4.80 -9.54 1.00
N ARG A 63 -3.78 -9.42 0.13
CA ARG A 63 -2.41 -9.12 0.55
C ARG A 63 -2.26 -7.68 1.04
N ARG A 64 -3.00 -6.75 0.46
CA ARG A 64 -3.08 -5.36 0.94
C ARG A 64 -3.68 -5.32 2.35
N ALA A 65 -4.76 -6.05 2.60
CA ALA A 65 -5.34 -6.16 3.94
C ALA A 65 -4.38 -6.80 4.96
N GLU A 66 -3.57 -7.77 4.53
CA GLU A 66 -2.51 -8.37 5.37
C GLU A 66 -1.42 -7.34 5.75
N VAL A 67 -1.00 -6.52 4.78
CA VAL A 67 -0.01 -5.45 4.98
C VAL A 67 -0.54 -4.37 5.92
N LEU A 68 -1.75 -3.88 5.67
CA LEU A 68 -2.34 -2.78 6.44
C LEU A 68 -2.77 -3.23 7.85
N GLY A 69 -3.29 -4.45 7.99
CA GLY A 69 -3.93 -4.91 9.21
C GLY A 69 -5.34 -4.32 9.37
N LYS A 70 -6.16 -4.96 10.22
CA LYS A 70 -7.61 -4.72 10.30
C LYS A 70 -8.01 -3.25 10.48
N SER A 71 -7.32 -2.54 11.38
CA SER A 71 -7.66 -1.16 11.72
C SER A 71 -7.36 -0.19 10.58
N ALA A 72 -6.16 -0.26 10.01
CA ALA A 72 -5.78 0.57 8.87
C ALA A 72 -6.56 0.22 7.60
N THR A 73 -6.89 -1.06 7.37
CA THR A 73 -7.78 -1.47 6.26
C THR A 73 -9.15 -0.82 6.38
N ALA A 74 -9.77 -0.84 7.57
CA ALA A 74 -11.08 -0.22 7.78
C ALA A 74 -11.03 1.31 7.58
N PHE A 75 -9.96 1.94 8.07
CA PHE A 75 -9.73 3.37 7.88
C PHE A 75 -9.59 3.75 6.39
N VAL A 76 -8.75 3.04 5.64
CA VAL A 76 -8.57 3.30 4.20
C VAL A 76 -9.88 3.12 3.44
N ALA A 77 -10.64 2.07 3.76
CA ALA A 77 -11.94 1.83 3.15
C ALA A 77 -12.96 2.95 3.43
N SER A 78 -12.95 3.54 4.64
CA SER A 78 -13.85 4.67 4.94
C SER A 78 -13.51 5.90 4.11
N ILE A 79 -12.22 6.24 3.99
CA ILE A 79 -11.77 7.39 3.18
C ILE A 79 -12.12 7.20 1.70
N GLU A 80 -11.88 6.00 1.16
CA GLU A 80 -12.19 5.69 -0.24
C GLU A 80 -13.70 5.74 -0.51
N SER A 81 -14.52 5.31 0.45
CA SER A 81 -15.98 5.40 0.34
C SER A 81 -16.50 6.85 0.38
N GLU A 82 -15.81 7.75 1.08
CA GLU A 82 -16.16 9.17 1.14
C GLU A 82 -15.79 9.90 -0.16
N SER A 83 -14.71 9.49 -0.82
CA SER A 83 -14.31 10.02 -2.13
C SER A 83 -15.30 9.70 -3.25
N ILE A 84 -16.12 8.65 -3.08
CA ILE A 84 -17.10 8.20 -4.08
C ILE A 84 -18.45 8.94 -3.95
N LYS A 85 -18.71 9.71 -2.89
CA LYS A 85 -19.95 10.50 -2.81
C LYS A 85 -19.93 11.57 -3.90
N PRO A 86 -20.75 11.47 -4.96
CA PRO A 86 -20.87 12.56 -5.91
C PRO A 86 -21.47 13.72 -5.12
N ASN A 87 -20.77 14.85 -5.10
CA ASN A 87 -21.34 16.12 -4.66
C ASN A 87 -22.74 16.22 -5.28
N GLY A 88 -23.76 16.25 -4.43
CA GLY A 88 -25.14 16.29 -4.87
C GLY A 88 -25.33 17.46 -5.83
N ILE A 89 -25.46 17.15 -7.11
CA ILE A 89 -25.92 18.10 -8.10
C ILE A 89 -27.40 18.31 -7.78
N LYS A 90 -27.69 19.44 -7.11
CA LYS A 90 -29.06 19.95 -7.04
C LYS A 90 -29.38 20.52 -8.42
N HIS A 91 -30.26 19.85 -9.16
CA HIS A 91 -31.01 20.45 -10.26
C HIS A 91 -32.39 20.88 -9.75
#